data_AF-A0A2M7XAN0-F1
#
_entry.id   AF-A0A2M7XAN0-F1
#
_cell.length_a   1.000
_cell.length_b   1.000
_cell.length_c   1.000
_cell.angle_alpha   90.00
_cell.angle_beta   90.00
_cell.angle_gamma   90.00
#
_symmetry.space_group_name_H-M   'P 1'
#
loop_
_entity.id
_entity.type
_entity.pdbx_description
1 polymer ?
#
loop_
_entity_poly.entity_id
_entity_poly.type
_entity_poly.pdbx_seq_one_letter_code
_entity_poly.pdbx_strand_id
1 'polypeptide(L)'
;MPGRALFRSTRRQGALVNEEVAEGVTNMQITYLLQNAAAYFNAAATLPWQSVVAVRITLTLAGQAQGETQVSTTGGALQRQVSYVVNLRNRSI
;
A
#
# COMPACT_ATOMS: atom_id res chain seq x y z
N MET A 1 3.76 -0.86 -17.91
CA MET A 1 2.65 -1.24 -17.03
C MET A 1 2.45 -0.10 -16.04
N PRO A 2 1.25 0.49 -15.88
CA PRO A 2 1.09 1.63 -14.98
C PRO A 2 1.43 1.20 -13.55
N GLY A 3 2.35 1.91 -12.91
CA GLY A 3 2.71 1.69 -11.50
C GLY A 3 1.50 1.90 -10.60
N ARG A 4 1.37 1.07 -9.56
CA ARG A 4 0.23 1.06 -8.63
C ARG A 4 0.30 2.23 -7.65
N ALA A 5 0.27 3.47 -8.15
CA ALA A 5 0.23 4.65 -7.31
C ALA A 5 -1.03 4.67 -6.42
N LEU A 6 -0.95 5.35 -5.27
CA LEU A 6 -2.03 5.36 -4.27
C LEU A 6 -3.07 6.41 -4.65
N PHE A 7 -4.22 5.94 -5.14
CA PHE A 7 -5.39 6.77 -5.39
C PHE A 7 -6.50 6.45 -4.39
N ARG A 8 -7.23 7.47 -3.94
CA ARG A 8 -8.51 7.32 -3.26
C ARG A 8 -9.63 7.63 -4.24
N SER A 9 -10.67 6.81 -4.25
CA SER A 9 -11.89 7.12 -5.00
C SER A 9 -12.90 7.78 -4.07
N THR A 10 -13.34 8.98 -4.42
CA THR A 10 -14.40 9.71 -3.72
C THR A 10 -15.60 9.89 -4.64
N ARG A 11 -16.82 9.90 -4.10
CA ARG A 11 -18.02 10.28 -4.88
C ARG A 11 -18.25 11.78 -4.75
N ARG A 12 -18.11 12.50 -5.85
CA ARG A 12 -18.48 13.93 -5.96
C ARG A 12 -19.56 14.08 -7.02
N GLN A 13 -20.69 14.68 -6.65
CA GLN A 13 -21.84 14.91 -7.53
C GLN A 13 -22.29 13.65 -8.32
N GLY A 14 -22.26 12.48 -7.67
CA GLY A 14 -22.64 11.20 -8.29
C GLY A 14 -21.55 10.51 -9.11
N ALA A 15 -20.44 11.18 -9.43
CA ALA A 15 -19.31 10.59 -10.14
C ALA A 15 -18.21 10.09 -9.18
N LEU A 16 -17.58 8.97 -9.52
CA LEU A 16 -16.35 8.49 -8.88
C LEU A 16 -15.17 9.32 -9.40
N VAL A 17 -14.50 10.04 -8.49
CA VAL A 17 -13.29 10.82 -8.76
C VAL A 17 -12.13 10.15 -8.05
N ASN A 18 -11.05 9.87 -8.79
CA ASN A 18 -9.82 9.36 -8.23
C ASN A 18 -8.89 10.52 -7.92
N GLU A 19 -8.41 10.58 -6.68
CA GLU A 19 -7.46 11.59 -6.21
C GLU A 19 -6.19 10.91 -5.75
N GLU A 20 -5.04 11.46 -6.13
CA GLU A 20 -3.75 11.02 -5.60
C GLU A 20 -3.70 11.33 -4.10
N VAL A 21 -3.37 10.32 -3.29
CA VAL A 21 -3.42 10.44 -1.82
C VAL A 21 -2.09 10.93 -1.27
N ALA A 22 -0.99 10.60 -1.93
CA ALA A 22 0.35 10.94 -1.51
C ALA A 22 1.28 11.00 -2.72
N GLU A 23 1.91 12.15 -2.90
CA GLU A 23 2.90 12.37 -3.95
C GLU A 23 4.09 11.40 -3.77
N GLY A 24 4.63 10.94 -4.89
CA GLY A 24 5.83 10.10 -4.92
C GLY A 24 5.59 8.63 -4.55
N VAL A 25 4.35 8.23 -4.21
CA VAL A 25 4.00 6.81 -4.03
C VAL A 25 3.80 6.15 -5.39
N THR A 26 4.72 5.27 -5.76
CA THR A 26 4.70 4.57 -7.06
C THR A 26 4.04 3.20 -7.00
N ASN A 27 3.94 2.60 -5.81
CA ASN A 27 3.31 1.30 -5.60
C ASN A 27 2.76 1.16 -4.16
N MET A 28 1.54 0.64 -4.01
CA MET A 28 1.02 0.13 -2.74
C MET A 28 0.70 -1.37 -2.83
N GLN A 29 1.10 -2.12 -1.81
CA GLN A 29 0.67 -3.50 -1.59
C GLN A 29 0.08 -3.67 -0.19
N ILE A 30 -1.02 -4.43 -0.12
CA ILE A 30 -1.66 -4.81 1.14
C ILE A 30 -1.64 -6.33 1.23
N THR A 31 -1.17 -6.83 2.37
CA THR A 31 -1.14 -8.27 2.69
C THR A 31 -1.69 -8.51 4.09
N TYR A 32 -2.12 -9.73 4.36
CA TYR A 32 -2.89 -10.10 5.55
C TYR A 32 -2.21 -11.23 6.30
N LEU A 33 -2.20 -11.16 7.63
CA LEU A 33 -1.78 -12.24 8.49
C LEU A 33 -3.02 -12.91 9.08
N LEU A 34 -3.13 -14.22 8.90
CA LEU A 34 -4.17 -15.03 9.52
C LEU A 34 -3.71 -15.54 10.88
N GLN A 35 -4.66 -15.80 11.76
CA GLN A 35 -4.41 -16.43 13.05
C GLN A 35 -3.67 -17.77 12.83
N ASN A 36 -2.60 -17.99 13.61
CA ASN A 36 -1.73 -19.16 13.53
C ASN A 36 -0.94 -19.33 12.21
N ALA A 37 -0.99 -18.36 11.29
CA ALA A 37 -0.17 -18.41 10.09
C ALA A 37 1.24 -17.85 10.35
N ALA A 38 2.24 -18.45 9.69
CA ALA A 38 3.63 -18.01 9.78
C ALA A 38 4.01 -16.88 8.81
N ALA A 39 3.16 -16.58 7.83
CA ALA A 39 3.45 -15.63 6.76
C ALA A 39 2.24 -14.77 6.40
N TYR A 40 2.51 -13.66 5.72
CA TYR A 40 1.48 -12.79 5.16
C TYR A 40 1.02 -13.30 3.79
N PHE A 41 -0.27 -13.13 3.50
CA PHE A 41 -0.91 -13.55 2.25
C PHE A 41 -1.43 -12.35 1.47
N ASN A 42 -1.52 -12.50 0.15
CA ASN A 42 -2.17 -11.51 -0.71
C ASN A 42 -3.69 -11.48 -0.47
N ALA A 43 -4.33 -10.37 -0.84
CA ALA A 43 -5.78 -10.28 -0.89
C ALA A 43 -6.36 -11.36 -1.83
N ALA A 44 -7.42 -12.03 -1.38
CA ALA A 44 -8.22 -12.95 -2.17
C ALA A 44 -9.70 -12.73 -1.84
N ALA A 45 -10.60 -12.97 -2.80
CA ALA A 45 -12.04 -12.81 -2.59
C ALA A 45 -12.59 -13.71 -1.47
N THR A 46 -11.92 -14.84 -1.22
CA THR A 46 -12.29 -15.86 -0.23
C THR A 46 -11.47 -15.76 1.07
N LEU A 47 -10.79 -14.63 1.33
CA LEU A 47 -9.99 -14.47 2.53
C LEU A 47 -10.90 -14.57 3.78
N PRO A 48 -10.64 -15.48 4.73
CA PRO A 48 -11.47 -15.66 5.92
C PRO A 48 -11.28 -14.48 6.87
N TRP A 49 -12.10 -13.43 6.70
CA TRP A 49 -11.91 -12.16 7.39
C TRP A 49 -11.89 -12.29 8.91
N GLN A 50 -12.73 -13.18 9.47
CA GLN A 50 -12.77 -13.41 10.93
C GLN A 50 -11.42 -13.88 11.50
N SER A 51 -10.60 -14.57 10.70
CA SER A 51 -9.30 -15.09 11.09
C SER A 51 -8.14 -14.12 10.83
N VAL A 52 -8.38 -12.94 10.24
CA VAL A 52 -7.32 -11.95 10.00
C VAL A 52 -6.95 -11.25 11.31
N VAL A 53 -5.66 -11.31 11.67
CA VAL A 53 -5.12 -10.72 12.91
C VAL A 53 -4.22 -9.52 12.66
N ALA A 54 -3.70 -9.34 11.44
CA ALA A 54 -2.95 -8.15 11.08
C ALA A 54 -3.02 -7.85 9.58
N VAL A 55 -2.80 -6.58 9.24
CA VAL A 55 -2.65 -6.09 7.87
C VAL A 55 -1.29 -5.44 7.75
N ARG A 56 -0.53 -5.78 6.71
CA ARG A 56 0.71 -5.10 6.35
C ARG A 56 0.48 -4.29 5.08
N ILE A 57 0.70 -2.99 5.19
CA ILE A 57 0.70 -2.05 4.09
C ILE A 57 2.15 -1.76 3.74
N THR A 58 2.50 -1.90 2.47
CA THR A 58 3.84 -1.59 1.95
C THR A 58 3.71 -0.54 0.86
N LEU A 59 4.34 0.60 1.07
CA LEU A 59 4.45 1.69 0.12
C LEU A 59 5.84 1.69 -0.50
N THR A 60 5.89 1.80 -1.82
CA THR A 60 7.10 2.14 -2.55
C THR A 60 7.01 3.61 -2.91
N LEU A 61 7.99 4.38 -2.44
CA LEU A 61 8.14 5.80 -2.72
C LEU A 61 9.34 5.99 -3.65
N ALA A 62 9.23 6.90 -4.60
CA ALA A 62 10.35 7.38 -5.41
C ALA A 62 10.50 8.89 -5.20
N GLY A 63 11.74 9.35 -4.98
CA GLY A 63 12.03 10.79 -4.93
C GLY A 63 11.75 11.47 -6.27
N GLN A 64 11.35 12.75 -6.24
CA GLN A 64 11.19 13.56 -7.44
C GLN A 64 12.57 13.79 -8.09
N ALA A 65 12.67 13.54 -9.40
CA ALA A 65 13.92 13.68 -10.15
C ALA A 65 14.31 15.13 -10.46
N GLN A 66 13.46 16.11 -10.12
CA GLN A 66 13.73 17.54 -10.32
C GLN A 66 14.05 18.21 -8.99
N GLY A 67 15.26 18.76 -8.88
CA GLY A 67 15.71 19.53 -7.72
C GLY A 67 17.03 19.02 -7.20
N GLU A 68 17.02 18.13 -6.22
CA GLU A 68 18.20 17.63 -5.52
C GLU A 68 17.70 16.34 -4.86
N THR A 69 17.93 15.15 -5.37
CA THR A 69 19.11 14.35 -5.05
C THR A 69 19.00 13.05 -5.87
N GLN A 70 19.79 12.90 -6.95
CA GLN A 70 20.03 11.58 -7.55
C GLN A 70 21.07 10.85 -6.69
N VAL A 71 20.62 10.21 -5.61
CA VAL A 71 21.49 9.47 -4.65
C VAL A 71 21.53 7.97 -4.90
N SER A 72 20.84 7.47 -5.93
CA SER A 72 21.03 6.07 -6.32
C SER A 72 22.43 5.88 -6.90
N THR A 73 23.11 4.80 -6.48
CA THR A 73 24.45 4.43 -6.97
C THR A 73 24.51 4.19 -8.48
N THR A 74 23.35 4.12 -9.15
CA THR A 74 23.17 3.89 -10.58
C THR A 74 22.52 5.05 -11.35
N GLY A 75 22.36 6.24 -10.75
CA GLY A 75 21.90 7.45 -11.46
C GLY A 75 20.39 7.55 -11.68
N GLY A 76 19.61 7.40 -10.61
CA GLY A 76 18.14 7.50 -10.63
C GLY A 76 17.57 8.03 -9.32
N ALA A 77 16.25 8.22 -9.29
CA ALA A 77 15.54 8.60 -8.08
C ALA A 77 15.72 7.56 -6.97
N LEU A 78 15.96 8.02 -5.74
CA LEU A 78 16.02 7.13 -4.58
C LEU A 78 14.66 6.47 -4.37
N GLN A 79 14.64 5.14 -4.35
CA GLN A 79 13.45 4.36 -4.02
C GLN A 79 13.49 3.97 -2.54
N ARG A 80 12.41 4.27 -1.82
CA ARG A 80 12.24 3.87 -0.43
C ARG A 80 11.03 2.96 -0.29
N GLN A 81 11.19 1.88 0.48
CA GLN A 81 10.07 1.05 0.88
C GLN A 81 9.74 1.32 2.35
N VAL A 82 8.47 1.61 2.63
CA VAL A 82 7.95 1.78 3.99
C VAL A 82 6.88 0.74 4.23
N SER A 83 7.04 -0.05 5.29
CA SER A 83 6.06 -1.05 5.69
C SER A 83 5.45 -0.67 7.04
N TYR A 84 4.12 -0.71 7.10
CA TYR A 84 3.35 -0.48 8.32
C TYR A 84 2.49 -1.71 8.61
N VAL A 85 2.50 -2.16 9.87
CA VAL A 85 1.71 -3.31 10.32
C VAL A 85 0.65 -2.83 11.29
N VAL A 86 -0.60 -3.08 10.95
CA VAL A 86 -1.77 -2.81 11.79
C VAL A 86 -2.28 -4.14 12.34
N ASN A 87 -2.24 -4.29 13.66
CA ASN A 87 -2.91 -5.42 14.31
C ASN A 87 -4.42 -5.18 14.32
N LEU A 88 -5.18 -6.18 13.90
CA LEU A 88 -6.63 -6.16 13.92
C LEU A 88 -7.14 -6.95 15.11
N ARG A 89 -8.09 -6.35 15.82
CA ARG A 89 -8.85 -7.06 16.85
C ARG A 89 -10.26 -7.29 16.32
N ASN A 90 -10.44 -8.43 15.67
CA ASN A 90 -11.76 -8.84 15.25
C ASN A 90 -12.61 -9.13 16.48
N ARG A 91 -13.85 -8.63 16.44
CA ARG A 91 -14.89 -8.96 17.40
C ARG A 91 -15.88 -9.82 16.64
N SER A 92 -15.99 -11.10 16.99
CA SER A 92 -17.14 -11.88 16.56
C SER A 92 -18.34 -11.29 17.27
N ILE A 93 -19.26 -10.71 16.51
CA ILE A 93 -20.64 -10.48 16.94
C ILE A 93 -21.46 -11.73 16.59
#